data_AF-A0A1I3J7J5-F1
#
_entry.id   AF-A0A1I3J7J5-F1
#
_cell.length_a   1.000
_cell.length_b   1.000
_cell.length_c   1.000
_cell.angle_alpha   90.00
_cell.angle_beta   90.00
_cell.angle_gamma   90.00
#
_symmetry.space_group_name_H-M   'P 1'
#
loop_
_entity.id
_entity.type
_entity.pdbx_description
1 polymer ?
#
loop_
_entity_poly.entity_id
_entity_poly.type
_entity_poly.pdbx_seq_one_letter_code
_entity_poly.pdbx_strand_id
1 'polypeptide(L)'
;MRLPVLKSALSNGHNHAVTLMNLEEQQFLNELDKRLWTMANKLLPMLDAAVYKHVVLGLIFLKYVSDAFKERRAELELAFRDPNHDYYLGDDSAELIEQELEARDYYTEKNVFWVPALARWDFLQAHAKVAVGTVLQVKNGKTTDYKFNGIGRLLDDALEAVEKENPKLKGVLEKTTRASRSTPHCLA
;
A
#
# COMPACT_ATOMS: atom_id res chain seq x y z
N MET A 1 -39.47 58.90 9.46
CA MET A 1 -38.02 59.22 9.43
C MET A 1 -37.27 57.94 9.77
N ARG A 2 -36.45 57.42 8.82
CA ARG A 2 -35.27 56.51 8.97
C ARG A 2 -35.30 55.42 10.06
N LEU A 3 -35.26 54.11 9.77
CA LEU A 3 -34.13 53.34 9.20
C LEU A 3 -34.59 51.92 8.76
N PRO A 4 -34.03 51.35 7.68
CA PRO A 4 -33.52 49.99 7.76
C PRO A 4 -32.18 49.88 7.00
N VAL A 5 -31.09 50.08 7.72
CA VAL A 5 -29.75 49.66 7.29
C VAL A 5 -29.19 48.96 8.49
N LEU A 6 -29.09 47.62 8.46
CA LEU A 6 -28.27 46.77 9.35
C LEU A 6 -28.61 45.26 9.26
N LYS A 7 -29.40 44.79 8.29
CA LYS A 7 -29.61 43.34 8.05
C LYS A 7 -28.82 42.74 6.89
N SER A 8 -28.13 43.53 6.07
CA SER A 8 -27.37 43.01 4.91
C SER A 8 -25.90 42.66 5.18
N ALA A 9 -25.35 42.99 6.36
CA ALA A 9 -23.92 42.80 6.63
C ALA A 9 -23.54 41.42 7.20
N LEU A 10 -24.49 40.68 7.79
CA LEU A 10 -24.22 39.39 8.46
C LEU A 10 -24.39 38.15 7.55
N SER A 11 -25.09 38.28 6.42
CA SER A 11 -25.27 37.16 5.46
C SER A 11 -24.11 37.03 4.47
N ASN A 12 -23.30 38.09 4.27
CA ASN A 12 -22.19 38.06 3.33
C ASN A 12 -20.91 37.45 3.93
N GLY A 13 -20.70 37.54 5.25
CA GLY A 13 -19.50 37.00 5.91
C GLY A 13 -19.34 35.48 5.83
N HIS A 14 -20.45 34.72 5.88
CA HIS A 14 -20.42 33.25 5.79
C HIS A 14 -20.10 32.75 4.37
N ASN A 15 -20.65 33.40 3.33
CA ASN A 15 -20.40 33.00 1.94
C ASN A 15 -18.96 33.30 1.49
N HIS A 16 -18.36 34.39 1.99
CA HIS A 16 -16.97 34.71 1.72
C HIS A 16 -15.99 33.74 2.40
N ALA A 17 -16.25 33.30 3.64
CA ALA A 17 -15.40 32.33 4.32
C ALA A 17 -15.41 30.94 3.66
N VAL A 18 -16.58 30.46 3.21
CA VAL A 18 -16.70 29.18 2.48
C VAL A 18 -16.01 29.25 1.11
N THR A 19 -16.07 30.40 0.43
CA THR A 19 -15.37 30.59 -0.86
C THR A 19 -13.84 30.63 -0.69
N LEU A 20 -13.35 31.20 0.42
CA LEU A 20 -11.92 31.23 0.76
C LEU A 20 -11.38 29.85 1.16
N MET A 21 -12.13 29.08 1.97
CA MET A 21 -11.77 27.69 2.30
C MET A 21 -11.69 26.80 1.06
N ASN A 22 -12.63 26.96 0.13
CA ASN A 22 -12.63 26.23 -1.13
C ASN A 22 -11.46 26.69 -2.04
N LEU A 23 -11.05 27.96 -1.98
CA LEU A 23 -9.91 28.45 -2.76
C LEU A 23 -8.56 27.94 -2.22
N GLU A 24 -8.38 27.89 -0.90
CA GLU A 24 -7.18 27.34 -0.25
C GLU A 24 -7.03 25.84 -0.51
N GLU A 25 -8.12 25.07 -0.39
CA GLU A 25 -8.15 23.64 -0.73
C GLU A 25 -7.81 23.42 -2.21
N GLN A 26 -8.40 24.19 -3.12
CA GLN A 26 -8.09 24.11 -4.56
C GLN A 26 -6.65 24.50 -4.86
N GLN A 27 -6.08 25.49 -4.16
CA GLN A 27 -4.66 25.85 -4.30
C GLN A 27 -3.76 24.71 -3.82
N PHE A 28 -4.07 24.08 -2.69
CA PHE A 28 -3.34 22.94 -2.17
C PHE A 28 -3.39 21.73 -3.11
N LEU A 29 -4.56 21.39 -3.65
CA LEU A 29 -4.71 20.31 -4.64
C LEU A 29 -3.91 20.61 -5.92
N ASN A 30 -3.96 21.84 -6.42
CA ASN A 30 -3.16 22.25 -7.59
C ASN A 30 -1.66 22.21 -7.31
N GLU A 31 -1.22 22.55 -6.11
CA GLU A 31 0.20 22.48 -5.73
C GLU A 31 0.66 21.02 -5.57
N LEU A 32 -0.16 20.17 -4.95
CA LEU A 32 0.06 18.73 -4.89
C LEU A 32 0.17 18.12 -6.28
N ASP A 33 -0.76 18.42 -7.18
CA ASP A 33 -0.74 17.93 -8.56
C ASP A 33 0.53 18.35 -9.28
N LYS A 34 0.94 19.62 -9.17
CA LYS A 34 2.21 20.09 -9.75
C LYS A 34 3.43 19.35 -9.19
N ARG A 35 3.47 19.14 -7.87
CA ARG A 35 4.57 18.40 -7.21
C ARG A 35 4.60 16.94 -7.67
N LEU A 36 3.45 16.26 -7.66
CA LEU A 36 3.31 14.88 -8.12
C LEU A 36 3.69 14.74 -9.61
N TRP A 37 3.21 15.65 -10.46
CA TRP A 37 3.54 15.68 -11.89
C TRP A 37 5.03 15.89 -12.13
N THR A 38 5.67 16.77 -11.36
CA THR A 38 7.11 17.05 -11.47
C THR A 38 7.94 15.84 -11.02
N MET A 39 7.56 15.17 -9.94
CA MET A 39 8.24 13.95 -9.48
C MET A 39 8.06 12.79 -10.46
N ALA A 40 6.86 12.61 -11.00
CA ALA A 40 6.57 11.59 -12.00
C ALA A 40 7.38 11.81 -13.30
N ASN A 41 7.44 13.03 -13.82
CA ASN A 41 8.23 13.34 -15.02
C ASN A 41 9.73 13.13 -14.84
N LYS A 42 10.27 13.27 -13.62
CA LYS A 42 11.68 12.97 -13.33
C LYS A 42 11.98 11.46 -13.33
N LEU A 43 10.99 10.63 -13.01
CA LEU A 43 11.11 9.18 -12.96
C LEU A 43 10.82 8.51 -14.31
N LEU A 44 9.98 9.14 -15.14
CA LEU A 44 9.54 8.64 -16.45
C LEU A 44 10.69 8.28 -17.41
N PRO A 45 11.71 9.14 -17.65
CA PRO A 45 12.74 8.85 -18.65
C PRO A 45 13.75 7.77 -18.21
N MET A 46 13.68 7.27 -16.96
CA MET A 46 14.54 6.19 -16.47
C MET A 46 14.00 4.79 -16.82
N LEU A 47 12.76 4.70 -17.35
CA LEU A 47 12.05 3.44 -17.58
C LEU A 47 11.52 3.37 -19.01
N ASP A 48 11.69 2.22 -19.67
CA ASP A 48 11.07 1.96 -20.96
C ASP A 48 9.53 2.00 -20.83
N ALA A 49 8.85 2.67 -21.76
CA ALA A 49 7.41 2.94 -21.67
C ALA A 49 6.56 1.66 -21.63
N ALA A 50 7.06 0.56 -22.23
CA ALA A 50 6.41 -0.75 -22.17
C ALA A 50 6.50 -1.41 -20.78
N VAL A 51 7.54 -1.09 -20.00
CA VAL A 51 7.81 -1.67 -18.67
C VAL A 51 7.15 -0.85 -17.55
N TYR A 52 7.04 0.48 -17.74
CA TYR A 52 6.51 1.41 -16.73
C TYR A 52 5.12 1.02 -16.21
N LYS A 53 4.19 0.64 -17.10
CA LYS A 53 2.81 0.29 -16.70
C LYS A 53 2.75 -0.89 -15.72
N HIS A 54 3.62 -1.89 -15.90
CA HIS A 54 3.62 -3.09 -15.06
C HIS A 54 4.21 -2.78 -13.69
N VAL A 55 5.31 -2.02 -13.65
CA VAL A 55 5.98 -1.63 -12.40
C VAL A 55 5.08 -0.73 -11.55
N VAL A 56 4.49 0.30 -12.15
CA VAL A 56 3.63 1.25 -11.43
C VAL A 56 2.33 0.59 -10.96
N LEU A 57 1.68 -0.20 -11.82
CA LEU A 57 0.47 -0.92 -11.43
C LEU A 57 0.76 -1.93 -10.31
N GLY A 58 1.88 -2.65 -10.39
CA GLY A 58 2.32 -3.57 -9.33
C GLY A 58 2.59 -2.85 -8.01
N LEU A 59 3.23 -1.68 -8.04
CA LEU A 59 3.49 -0.87 -6.84
C LEU A 59 2.20 -0.34 -6.19
N ILE A 60 1.26 0.18 -6.98
CA ILE A 60 -0.03 0.67 -6.48
C ILE A 60 -0.82 -0.49 -5.88
N PHE A 61 -0.86 -1.62 -6.57
CA PHE A 61 -1.51 -2.83 -6.07
C PHE A 61 -0.91 -3.28 -4.73
N LEU A 62 0.42 -3.38 -4.65
CA LEU A 62 1.11 -3.83 -3.45
C LEU A 62 0.89 -2.88 -2.28
N LYS A 63 0.91 -1.56 -2.53
CA LYS A 63 0.56 -0.54 -1.54
C LYS A 63 -0.87 -0.73 -1.03
N TYR A 64 -1.84 -0.87 -1.94
CA TYR A 64 -3.25 -1.04 -1.60
C TYR A 64 -3.47 -2.28 -0.73
N VAL A 65 -2.96 -3.44 -1.15
CA VAL A 65 -3.15 -4.69 -0.41
C VAL A 65 -2.42 -4.65 0.93
N SER A 66 -1.23 -4.06 1.00
CA SER A 66 -0.52 -3.89 2.26
C SER A 66 -1.25 -2.96 3.24
N ASP A 67 -1.91 -1.92 2.75
CA ASP A 67 -2.67 -1.00 3.61
C ASP A 67 -3.94 -1.66 4.14
N ALA A 68 -4.69 -2.35 3.28
CA ALA A 68 -5.88 -3.12 3.69
C ALA A 68 -5.52 -4.20 4.73
N PHE A 69 -4.38 -4.88 4.55
CA PHE A 69 -3.88 -5.84 5.52
C PHE A 69 -3.52 -5.18 6.86
N LYS A 70 -2.86 -4.01 6.83
CA LYS A 70 -2.45 -3.26 8.02
C LYS A 70 -3.66 -2.76 8.81
N GLU A 71 -4.66 -2.23 8.12
CA GLU A 71 -5.93 -1.81 8.71
C GLU A 71 -6.62 -2.98 9.41
N ARG A 72 -6.77 -4.12 8.70
CA ARG A 72 -7.38 -5.32 9.29
C ARG A 72 -6.60 -5.86 10.49
N ARG A 73 -5.26 -5.85 10.42
CA ARG A 73 -4.40 -6.27 11.54
C ARG A 73 -4.61 -5.38 12.78
N ALA A 74 -4.74 -4.07 12.58
CA ALA A 74 -4.99 -3.13 13.68
C ALA A 74 -6.39 -3.33 14.30
N GLU A 75 -7.42 -3.59 13.49
CA GLU A 75 -8.75 -3.95 13.98
C GLU A 75 -8.73 -5.23 14.83
N LEU A 76 -8.03 -6.26 14.36
CA LEU A 76 -7.90 -7.54 15.09
C LEU A 76 -7.13 -7.35 16.39
N GLU A 77 -6.06 -6.57 16.39
CA GLU A 77 -5.29 -6.27 17.59
C GLU A 77 -6.14 -5.56 18.67
N LEU A 78 -7.03 -4.65 18.25
CA LEU A 78 -7.99 -4.02 19.14
C LEU A 78 -9.03 -5.02 19.64
N ALA A 79 -9.58 -5.86 18.76
CA ALA A 79 -10.58 -6.87 19.11
C ALA A 79 -10.02 -7.93 20.08
N PHE A 80 -8.76 -8.34 19.94
CA PHE A 80 -8.12 -9.31 20.82
C PHE A 80 -7.83 -8.76 22.22
N ARG A 81 -7.71 -7.42 22.36
CA ARG A 81 -7.47 -6.73 23.63
C ARG A 81 -8.73 -6.24 24.32
N ASP A 82 -9.86 -6.15 23.63
CA ASP A 82 -11.12 -5.68 24.22
C ASP A 82 -11.82 -6.80 24.99
N PRO A 83 -11.97 -6.71 26.33
CA PRO A 83 -12.65 -7.72 27.14
C PRO A 83 -14.11 -7.98 26.77
N ASN A 84 -14.74 -7.06 26.02
CA ASN A 84 -16.13 -7.16 25.61
C ASN A 84 -16.30 -7.75 24.21
N HIS A 85 -15.21 -8.05 23.50
CA HIS A 85 -15.27 -8.60 22.15
C HIS A 85 -15.18 -10.13 22.19
N ASP A 86 -15.89 -10.81 21.28
CA ASP A 86 -15.91 -12.27 21.15
C ASP A 86 -14.52 -12.91 20.88
N TYR A 87 -13.53 -12.09 20.53
CA TYR A 87 -12.17 -12.53 20.20
C TYR A 87 -11.18 -12.21 21.32
N TYR A 88 -11.62 -11.76 22.49
CA TYR A 88 -10.74 -11.42 23.60
C TYR A 88 -9.85 -12.60 24.01
N LEU A 89 -8.53 -12.38 24.04
CA LEU A 89 -7.55 -13.42 24.36
C LEU A 89 -7.04 -13.35 25.81
N GLY A 90 -7.42 -12.33 26.59
CA GLY A 90 -6.92 -12.11 27.96
C GLY A 90 -5.86 -10.99 28.05
N ASP A 91 -5.69 -10.44 29.26
CA ASP A 91 -4.80 -9.28 29.52
C ASP A 91 -3.30 -9.58 29.39
N ASP A 92 -2.90 -10.85 29.55
CA ASP A 92 -1.49 -11.29 29.55
C ASP A 92 -1.13 -12.15 28.32
N SER A 93 -1.84 -11.90 27.22
CA SER A 93 -1.81 -12.74 26.02
C SER A 93 -1.04 -12.12 24.86
N ALA A 94 -0.10 -11.19 25.11
CA ALA A 94 0.61 -10.46 24.06
C ALA A 94 1.33 -11.38 23.04
N GLU A 95 1.96 -12.47 23.50
CA GLU A 95 2.59 -13.46 22.62
C GLU A 95 1.56 -14.27 21.82
N LEU A 96 0.41 -14.56 22.44
CA LEU A 96 -0.70 -15.26 21.79
C LEU A 96 -1.35 -14.37 20.73
N ILE A 97 -1.52 -13.08 21.00
CA ILE A 97 -2.04 -12.07 20.08
C ILE A 97 -1.19 -12.03 18.81
N GLU A 98 0.14 -11.98 18.91
CA GLU A 98 1.01 -12.01 17.71
C GLU A 98 0.90 -13.33 16.93
N GLN A 99 0.64 -14.46 17.59
CA GLN A 99 0.42 -15.74 16.92
C GLN A 99 -0.95 -15.77 16.21
N GLU A 100 -2.01 -15.29 16.86
CA GLU A 100 -3.37 -15.23 16.30
C GLU A 100 -3.48 -14.20 15.17
N LEU A 101 -2.72 -13.09 15.24
CA LEU A 101 -2.59 -12.14 14.12
C LEU A 101 -1.93 -12.75 12.88
N GLU A 102 -1.26 -13.90 13.01
CA GLU A 102 -0.70 -14.63 11.87
C GLU A 102 -1.67 -15.70 11.32
N ALA A 103 -2.88 -15.82 11.89
CA ALA A 103 -3.93 -16.69 11.37
C ALA A 103 -4.66 -16.06 10.17
N ARG A 104 -4.74 -16.81 9.07
CA ARG A 104 -5.21 -16.32 7.76
C ARG A 104 -6.72 -16.16 7.67
N ASP A 105 -7.45 -16.88 8.51
CA ASP A 105 -8.91 -16.97 8.43
C ASP A 105 -9.57 -15.63 8.77
N TYR A 106 -9.01 -14.87 9.73
CA TYR A 106 -9.46 -13.53 10.12
C TYR A 106 -9.35 -12.46 9.02
N TYR A 107 -8.50 -12.70 8.02
CA TYR A 107 -8.35 -11.82 6.86
C TYR A 107 -9.29 -12.25 5.74
N THR A 108 -9.41 -13.56 5.52
CA THR A 108 -10.25 -14.14 4.47
C THR A 108 -11.73 -13.84 4.70
N GLU A 109 -12.21 -13.83 5.95
CA GLU A 109 -13.60 -13.51 6.32
C GLU A 109 -14.03 -12.07 5.95
N LYS A 110 -13.08 -11.13 5.86
CA LYS A 110 -13.32 -9.73 5.44
C LYS A 110 -12.88 -9.46 4.02
N ASN A 111 -12.61 -10.50 3.23
CA ASN A 111 -12.10 -10.38 1.86
C ASN A 111 -10.76 -9.62 1.77
N VAL A 112 -9.97 -9.62 2.85
CA VAL A 112 -8.63 -9.03 2.88
C VAL A 112 -7.62 -10.10 2.48
N PHE A 113 -6.76 -9.79 1.52
CA PHE A 113 -5.71 -10.72 1.10
C PHE A 113 -4.63 -10.83 2.17
N TRP A 114 -4.07 -12.04 2.31
CA TRP A 114 -2.96 -12.28 3.20
C TRP A 114 -1.67 -11.70 2.62
N VAL A 115 -0.94 -10.90 3.41
CA VAL A 115 0.32 -10.26 2.97
C VAL A 115 1.51 -10.79 3.78
N PRO A 116 2.42 -11.55 3.16
CA PRO A 116 3.62 -12.02 3.85
C PRO A 116 4.55 -10.86 4.19
N ALA A 117 5.37 -11.00 5.24
CA ALA A 117 6.24 -9.91 5.72
C ALA A 117 7.18 -9.32 4.64
N LEU A 118 7.65 -10.12 3.68
CA LEU A 118 8.47 -9.64 2.55
C LEU A 118 7.73 -8.61 1.69
N ALA A 119 6.41 -8.73 1.60
CA ALA A 119 5.52 -7.93 0.76
C ALA A 119 4.85 -6.77 1.52
N ARG A 120 5.08 -6.64 2.83
CA ARG A 120 4.54 -5.52 3.63
C ARG A 120 5.22 -4.22 3.19
N TRP A 121 4.42 -3.18 2.94
CA TRP A 121 4.91 -1.89 2.44
C TRP A 121 5.99 -1.27 3.33
N ASP A 122 5.81 -1.36 4.66
CA ASP A 122 6.78 -0.84 5.63
C ASP A 122 8.15 -1.53 5.49
N PHE A 123 8.16 -2.84 5.19
CA PHE A 123 9.39 -3.59 4.93
C PHE A 123 10.06 -3.14 3.62
N LEU A 124 9.28 -2.98 2.55
CA LEU A 124 9.80 -2.53 1.25
C LEU A 124 10.39 -1.13 1.34
N GLN A 125 9.70 -0.21 2.03
CA GLN A 125 10.14 1.16 2.20
C GLN A 125 11.44 1.24 3.02
N ALA A 126 11.54 0.47 4.10
CA ALA A 126 12.73 0.42 4.94
C ALA A 126 13.97 -0.10 4.18
N HIS A 127 13.77 -1.03 3.25
CA HIS A 127 14.86 -1.69 2.53
C HIS A 127 15.10 -1.14 1.10
N ALA A 128 14.35 -0.13 0.67
CA ALA A 128 14.44 0.43 -0.69
C ALA A 128 15.80 1.04 -1.03
N LYS A 129 16.57 1.48 -0.03
CA LYS A 129 17.89 2.14 -0.20
C LYS A 129 19.09 1.25 0.16
N VAL A 130 18.85 -0.02 0.45
CA VAL A 130 19.90 -0.95 0.87
C VAL A 130 20.79 -1.34 -0.31
N ALA A 131 22.08 -1.59 -0.05
CA ALA A 131 23.02 -2.01 -1.07
C ALA A 131 22.72 -3.44 -1.56
N VAL A 132 22.88 -3.67 -2.86
CA VAL A 132 22.75 -4.99 -3.50
C VAL A 132 23.76 -5.96 -2.86
N GLY A 133 23.31 -7.17 -2.50
CA GLY A 133 24.10 -8.20 -1.84
C GLY A 133 23.89 -8.31 -0.32
N THR A 134 23.15 -7.38 0.28
CA THR A 134 22.82 -7.43 1.71
C THR A 134 21.83 -8.56 2.01
N VAL A 135 22.02 -9.26 3.13
CA VAL A 135 21.05 -10.24 3.63
C VAL A 135 20.07 -9.53 4.58
N LEU A 136 18.79 -9.58 4.25
CA LEU A 136 17.70 -9.01 5.03
C LEU A 136 17.01 -10.09 5.85
N GLN A 137 16.71 -9.79 7.10
CA GLN A 137 15.95 -10.70 7.95
C GLN A 137 14.46 -10.36 7.87
N VAL A 138 13.69 -11.27 7.29
CA VAL A 138 12.23 -11.15 7.19
C VAL A 138 11.61 -11.90 8.36
N LYS A 139 10.80 -11.21 9.17
CA LYS A 139 10.10 -11.81 10.32
C LYS A 139 8.62 -12.00 10.00
N ASN A 140 8.17 -13.25 9.91
CA ASN A 140 6.75 -13.62 9.72
C ASN A 140 6.44 -14.91 10.52
N GLY A 141 6.36 -14.80 11.84
CA GLY A 141 6.38 -15.94 12.78
C GLY A 141 7.74 -16.68 12.84
N LYS A 142 8.42 -16.86 11.70
CA LYS A 142 9.79 -17.38 11.56
C LYS A 142 10.70 -16.34 10.91
N THR A 143 11.96 -16.29 11.33
CA THR A 143 12.99 -15.44 10.71
C THR A 143 13.56 -16.15 9.49
N THR A 144 13.43 -15.51 8.32
CA THR A 144 13.97 -16.01 7.06
C THR A 144 14.99 -15.03 6.49
N ASP A 145 16.11 -15.54 6.02
CA ASP A 145 17.14 -14.76 5.37
C ASP A 145 16.79 -14.55 3.89
N TYR A 146 16.69 -13.28 3.48
CA TYR A 146 16.43 -12.88 2.11
C TYR A 146 17.64 -12.15 1.53
N LYS A 147 18.18 -12.66 0.43
CA LYS A 147 19.30 -12.02 -0.27
C LYS A 147 18.79 -10.88 -1.16
N PHE A 148 19.14 -9.64 -0.82
CA PHE A 148 18.71 -8.47 -1.58
C PHE A 148 19.49 -8.34 -2.89
N ASN A 149 18.79 -8.52 -4.02
CA ASN A 149 19.37 -8.41 -5.36
C ASN A 149 18.93 -7.13 -6.11
N GLY A 150 18.45 -6.11 -5.38
CA GLY A 150 17.92 -4.87 -5.94
C GLY A 150 16.41 -4.73 -5.76
N ILE A 151 15.92 -3.48 -5.85
CA ILE A 151 14.52 -3.14 -5.55
C ILE A 151 13.53 -3.78 -6.52
N GLY A 152 13.83 -3.84 -7.82
CA GLY A 152 12.95 -4.48 -8.80
C GLY A 152 12.75 -5.96 -8.50
N ARG A 153 13.83 -6.68 -8.15
CA ARG A 153 13.73 -8.08 -7.76
C ARG A 153 12.97 -8.29 -6.46
N LEU A 154 13.17 -7.40 -5.48
CA LEU A 154 12.41 -7.42 -4.24
C LEU A 154 10.90 -7.23 -4.48
N LEU A 155 10.51 -6.34 -5.38
CA LEU A 155 9.10 -6.14 -5.75
C LEU A 155 8.51 -7.35 -6.45
N ASP A 156 9.23 -7.94 -7.40
CA ASP A 156 8.80 -9.16 -8.09
C ASP A 156 8.61 -10.33 -7.11
N ASP A 157 9.59 -10.54 -6.22
CA ASP A 157 9.55 -11.60 -5.21
C ASP A 157 8.44 -11.35 -4.16
N ALA A 158 8.16 -10.08 -3.82
CA ALA A 158 7.03 -9.71 -2.96
C ALA A 158 5.67 -10.01 -3.62
N LEU A 159 5.48 -9.64 -4.89
CA LEU A 159 4.27 -9.94 -5.64
C LEU A 159 4.06 -11.46 -5.76
N GLU A 160 5.11 -12.21 -6.09
CA GLU A 160 5.06 -13.67 -6.16
C GLU A 160 4.72 -14.32 -4.80
N ALA A 161 5.26 -13.78 -3.70
CA ALA A 161 4.91 -14.24 -2.36
C ALA A 161 3.42 -14.00 -2.05
N VAL A 162 2.86 -12.85 -2.44
CA VAL A 162 1.42 -12.57 -2.28
C VAL A 162 0.58 -13.52 -3.12
N GLU A 163 0.94 -13.77 -4.38
CA GLU A 163 0.21 -14.73 -5.25
C GLU A 163 0.22 -16.15 -4.68
N LYS A 164 1.35 -16.59 -4.14
CA LYS A 164 1.50 -17.93 -3.56
C LYS A 164 0.56 -18.14 -2.39
N GLU A 165 0.36 -17.11 -1.57
CA GLU A 165 -0.49 -17.18 -0.39
C GLU A 165 -1.98 -16.99 -0.72
N ASN A 166 -2.31 -16.40 -1.86
CA ASN A 166 -3.68 -16.05 -2.23
C ASN A 166 -4.06 -16.66 -3.59
N PRO A 167 -4.70 -17.84 -3.61
CA PRO A 167 -5.08 -18.53 -4.85
C PRO A 167 -5.93 -17.68 -5.81
N LYS A 168 -6.74 -16.76 -5.26
CA LYS A 168 -7.59 -15.82 -6.03
C LYS A 168 -6.78 -14.83 -6.89
N LEU A 169 -5.52 -14.58 -6.56
CA LEU A 169 -4.64 -13.64 -7.27
C LEU A 169 -3.76 -14.34 -8.32
N LYS A 170 -3.82 -15.67 -8.42
CA LYS A 170 -2.96 -16.45 -9.31
C LYS A 170 -3.24 -16.11 -10.78
N GLY A 171 -2.24 -15.52 -11.45
CA GLY A 171 -2.32 -15.16 -12.87
C GLY A 171 -2.97 -13.80 -13.15
N VAL A 172 -3.32 -13.04 -12.12
CA VAL A 172 -3.80 -11.66 -12.25
C VAL A 172 -2.62 -10.69 -12.38
N LEU A 173 -1.47 -10.99 -11.76
CA LEU A 173 -0.27 -10.17 -11.86
C LEU A 173 0.59 -10.69 -13.04
N GLU A 174 0.74 -9.86 -14.07
CA GLU A 174 1.63 -10.19 -15.19
C GLU A 174 3.09 -10.20 -14.72
N LYS A 175 3.73 -11.37 -14.70
CA LYS A 175 5.15 -11.51 -14.33
C LYS A 175 6.06 -10.94 -15.43
N THR A 176 6.65 -9.76 -15.19
CA THR A 176 7.57 -9.08 -16.14
C THR A 176 8.86 -9.88 -16.41
N THR A 177 9.23 -10.86 -15.59
CA THR A 177 10.48 -11.64 -15.74
C THR A 177 10.39 -12.90 -16.60
N ARG A 178 9.28 -13.16 -17.32
CA ARG A 178 9.34 -14.11 -18.45
C ARG A 178 10.04 -13.41 -19.61
N ALA A 179 11.37 -13.41 -19.51
CA ALA A 179 12.28 -13.15 -20.61
C ALA A 179 11.72 -13.75 -21.91
N SER A 180 11.79 -12.93 -22.95
CA SER A 180 12.22 -13.28 -24.30
C SER A 180 13.25 -14.41 -24.33
N ARG A 181 12.88 -15.62 -23.91
CA ARG A 181 13.56 -16.85 -24.29
C ARG A 181 12.92 -17.26 -25.60
N SER A 182 13.51 -16.71 -26.66
CA SER A 182 13.65 -17.32 -27.98
C SER A 182 12.82 -18.59 -28.15
N THR A 183 11.69 -18.47 -28.83
CA THR A 183 11.24 -19.57 -29.67
C THR A 183 12.28 -19.67 -30.81
N PRO A 184 13.08 -20.74 -30.92
CA PRO A 184 13.66 -21.03 -32.22
C PRO A 184 12.49 -21.42 -33.10
N HIS A 185 11.97 -20.48 -33.88
CA HIS A 185 11.15 -20.82 -35.02
C HIS A 185 12.09 -21.52 -36.00
N CYS A 186 12.19 -22.84 -35.86
CA CYS A 186 12.79 -23.70 -36.85
C CYS A 186 11.80 -23.68 -38.03
N LEU A 187 12.23 -23.03 -39.11
CA LEU A 187 11.62 -23.12 -40.43
C LEU A 187 11.77 -24.57 -40.91
N ALA A 188 10.64 -25.18 -41.27
CA ALA A 188 10.54 -26.37 -42.11
C ALA A 188 9.61 -26.02 -43.28
#